data_AF-A0A9W7YV07-F1
#
_entry.id   AF-A0A9W7YV07-F1
#
_cell.length_a   1.000
_cell.length_b   1.000
_cell.length_c   1.000
_cell.angle_alpha   90.00
_cell.angle_beta   90.00
_cell.angle_gamma   90.00
#
_symmetry.space_group_name_H-M   'P 1'
#
loop_
_entity.id
_entity.type
_entity.pdbx_description
1 polymer ?
#
loop_
_entity_poly.entity_id
_entity_poly.type
_entity_poly.pdbx_seq_one_letter_code
_entity_poly.pdbx_strand_id
1 'polypeptide(L)'
;MNRFHEPIRGKTWRTLLKRGGFEVYLIKEYLTSKTCPNCNGRLSNTRYVPNPRPFRHTKRPMVKCHGLLGCQSQKCLESIGKIEDDKECESEAEAADWGSQDHSS
;
A
#
# COMPACT_ATOMS: atom_id res chain seq x y z
N MET A 1 51.72 -2.27 2.84
CA MET A 1 50.89 -2.51 1.63
C MET A 1 49.43 -2.31 2.00
N ASN A 2 48.85 -1.14 1.72
CA ASN A 2 47.42 -0.96 1.90
C ASN A 2 46.71 -1.62 0.73
N ARG A 3 46.08 -2.77 0.99
CA ARG A 3 45.15 -3.40 0.06
C ARG A 3 43.97 -2.45 -0.08
N PHE A 4 43.88 -1.74 -1.20
CA PHE A 4 42.71 -0.93 -1.54
C PHE A 4 41.51 -1.88 -1.59
N HIS A 5 40.67 -1.80 -0.56
CA HIS A 5 39.42 -2.51 -0.51
C HIS A 5 38.32 -1.51 -0.80
N GLU A 6 37.47 -1.83 -1.76
CA GLU A 6 36.35 -0.98 -2.11
C GLU A 6 35.47 -0.76 -0.86
N PRO A 7 35.06 0.49 -0.57
CA PRO A 7 34.27 0.75 0.60
C PRO A 7 32.95 -0.03 0.54
N ILE A 8 32.67 -0.78 1.61
CA ILE A 8 31.43 -1.54 1.73
C ILE A 8 30.25 -0.56 1.65
N ARG A 9 29.39 -0.74 0.62
CA ARG A 9 28.22 0.10 0.39
C ARG A 9 27.37 0.20 1.67
N GLY A 10 26.98 1.43 2.00
CA GLY A 10 26.14 1.72 3.17
C GLY A 10 26.79 1.49 4.54
N LYS A 11 28.09 1.21 4.66
CA LYS A 11 28.75 1.06 5.98
C LYS A 11 28.65 2.34 6.81
N THR A 12 28.92 3.49 6.21
CA THR A 12 28.86 4.80 6.88
C THR A 12 27.46 5.08 7.42
N TRP A 13 26.44 4.89 6.59
CA TRP A 13 25.03 5.06 6.97
C TRP A 13 24.62 4.15 8.12
N ARG A 14 24.98 2.86 8.06
CA ARG A 14 24.68 1.90 9.14
C ARG A 14 25.34 2.32 10.45
N THR A 15 26.59 2.78 10.40
CA THR A 15 27.29 3.25 11.61
C THR A 15 26.63 4.52 12.18
N LEU A 16 26.24 5.46 11.32
CA LEU A 16 25.59 6.70 11.72
C LEU A 16 24.24 6.42 12.40
N LEU A 17 23.41 5.57 11.80
CA LEU A 17 22.10 5.19 12.37
C LEU A 17 22.26 4.45 13.70
N LYS A 18 23.21 3.52 13.81
CA LYS A 18 23.50 2.84 15.08
C LYS A 18 23.93 3.80 16.19
N ARG A 19 24.76 4.80 15.87
CA ARG A 19 25.18 5.84 16.82
C ARG A 19 24.02 6.72 17.27
N GLY A 20 23.02 6.92 16.41
CA GLY A 20 21.77 7.60 16.75
C GLY A 20 20.80 6.77 17.61
N GLY A 21 21.16 5.55 18.01
CA GLY A 21 20.31 4.68 18.82
C GLY A 21 19.27 3.89 18.01
N PHE A 22 19.33 3.91 16.67
CA PHE A 22 18.42 3.14 15.84
C PHE A 22 18.85 1.68 15.75
N GLU A 23 17.87 0.78 15.78
CA GLU A 23 18.07 -0.62 15.40
C GLU A 23 18.27 -0.72 13.88
N VAL A 24 19.38 -1.34 13.46
CA VAL A 24 19.77 -1.41 12.06
C VAL A 24 19.91 -2.86 11.62
N TYR A 25 19.02 -3.26 10.71
CA TYR A 25 18.99 -4.60 10.12
C TYR A 25 19.47 -4.58 8.67
N LEU A 26 20.09 -5.67 8.23
CA LEU A 26 20.44 -5.88 6.82
C LEU A 26 19.33 -6.67 6.15
N ILE A 27 18.72 -6.06 5.14
CA ILE A 27 17.68 -6.70 4.35
C ILE A 27 18.31 -7.38 3.14
N LYS A 28 17.94 -8.63 2.89
CA LYS A 28 18.28 -9.32 1.64
C LYS A 28 17.37 -8.79 0.52
N GLU A 29 17.77 -7.67 -0.09
CA GLU A 29 16.99 -6.95 -1.13
C GLU A 29 16.47 -7.86 -2.25
N TYR A 30 17.29 -8.83 -2.67
CA TYR A 30 16.92 -9.81 -3.67
C TYR A 30 15.73 -10.69 -3.24
N LEU A 31 15.65 -11.08 -1.97
CA LEU A 31 14.53 -11.87 -1.47
C LEU A 31 13.30 -11.01 -1.28
N THR A 32 13.46 -9.78 -0.80
CA THR A 32 12.32 -8.86 -0.62
C THR A 32 11.68 -8.43 -1.94
N SER A 33 12.43 -8.43 -3.04
CA SER A 33 11.89 -8.15 -4.38
C SER A 33 11.29 -9.36 -5.07
N LYS A 34 11.48 -10.58 -4.53
CA LYS A 34 11.00 -11.83 -5.14
C LYS A 34 9.94 -12.56 -4.36
N THR A 35 9.83 -12.31 -3.06
CA THR A 35 9.03 -13.13 -2.15
C THR A 35 7.99 -12.28 -1.43
N CYS A 36 6.74 -12.73 -1.44
CA CYS A 36 5.64 -12.12 -0.71
C CYS A 36 5.86 -12.30 0.80
N PRO A 37 5.77 -11.23 1.61
CA PRO A 37 5.95 -11.33 3.06
C PRO A 37 4.81 -12.09 3.75
N ASN A 38 3.62 -12.15 3.15
CA ASN A 38 2.44 -12.79 3.76
C ASN A 38 2.37 -14.30 3.50
N CYS A 39 2.62 -14.72 2.25
CA CYS A 39 2.44 -16.12 1.84
C CYS A 39 3.74 -16.81 1.42
N ASN A 40 4.88 -16.12 1.48
CA ASN A 40 6.18 -16.60 1.00
C ASN A 40 6.20 -17.04 -0.48
N GLY A 41 5.15 -16.71 -1.24
CA GLY A 41 5.04 -16.99 -2.67
C GLY A 41 5.82 -15.99 -3.52
N ARG A 42 5.90 -16.26 -4.83
CA ARG A 42 6.64 -15.42 -5.76
C ARG A 42 5.90 -14.11 -6.09
N LEU A 43 6.67 -13.03 -6.21
CA LEU A 43 6.19 -11.73 -6.66
C LEU A 43 6.35 -11.59 -8.18
N SER A 44 5.40 -10.89 -8.79
CA SER A 44 5.46 -10.41 -10.16
C SER A 44 5.99 -8.97 -10.19
N ASN A 45 6.81 -8.65 -11.20
CA ASN A 45 7.41 -7.31 -11.34
C ASN A 45 6.49 -6.26 -11.98
N THR A 46 5.26 -6.66 -12.31
CA THR A 46 4.30 -5.78 -12.99
C THR A 46 2.92 -5.96 -12.41
N ARG A 47 2.21 -4.85 -12.22
CA ARG A 47 0.83 -4.85 -11.72
C ARG A 47 -0.03 -3.94 -12.59
N TYR A 48 -1.28 -4.32 -12.80
CA TYR A 48 -2.25 -3.41 -13.41
C TYR A 48 -2.79 -2.45 -12.36
N VAL A 49 -2.75 -1.17 -12.66
CA VAL A 49 -3.25 -0.08 -11.80
C VAL A 49 -4.23 0.78 -12.58
N PRO A 50 -5.15 1.48 -11.89
CA PRO A 50 -5.97 2.50 -12.54
C PRO A 50 -5.09 3.49 -13.28
N ASN A 51 -5.53 3.90 -14.47
CA ASN A 51 -4.75 4.78 -15.30
C ASN A 51 -4.55 6.13 -14.58
N PRO A 52 -3.31 6.58 -14.33
CA PRO A 52 -3.07 7.84 -13.63
C PRO A 52 -3.52 9.06 -14.44
N ARG A 53 -3.94 8.88 -15.70
CA ARG A 53 -4.49 9.93 -16.57
C ARG A 53 -6.02 9.83 -16.61
N PRO A 54 -6.77 10.66 -15.85
CA PRO A 54 -8.23 10.55 -15.73
C PRO A 54 -8.95 10.62 -17.07
N PHE A 55 -8.52 11.51 -17.97
CA PHE A 55 -9.09 11.66 -19.31
C PHE A 55 -8.93 10.43 -20.22
N ARG A 56 -8.13 9.43 -19.81
CA ARG A 56 -7.96 8.17 -20.53
C ARG A 56 -8.77 7.03 -19.92
N HIS A 57 -9.46 7.22 -18.81
CA HIS A 57 -10.19 6.17 -18.12
C HIS A 57 -11.21 5.48 -19.02
N THR A 58 -11.96 6.24 -19.82
CA THR A 58 -12.98 5.67 -20.73
C THR A 58 -12.40 4.71 -21.77
N LYS A 59 -11.20 5.00 -22.30
CA LYS A 59 -10.58 4.20 -23.38
C LYS A 59 -9.57 3.16 -22.86
N ARG A 60 -8.90 3.47 -21.75
CA ARG A 60 -7.84 2.68 -21.13
C ARG A 60 -7.91 2.86 -19.61
N PRO A 61 -8.85 2.19 -18.94
CA PRO A 61 -9.08 2.35 -17.50
C PRO A 61 -7.91 1.80 -16.67
N MET A 62 -7.24 0.76 -17.16
CA MET A 62 -6.14 0.08 -16.48
C MET A 62 -4.84 0.20 -17.30
N VAL A 63 -3.72 0.37 -16.61
CA VAL A 63 -2.38 0.40 -17.22
C VAL A 63 -1.46 -0.58 -16.53
N LYS A 64 -0.60 -1.24 -17.31
CA LYS A 64 0.46 -2.11 -16.79
C LYS A 64 1.58 -1.23 -16.24
N CYS A 65 1.80 -1.28 -14.94
CA CYS A 65 2.89 -0.59 -14.25
C CYS A 65 4.05 -1.56 -14.04
N HIS A 66 5.25 -1.16 -14.45
CA HIS A 66 6.50 -1.91 -14.23
C HIS A 66 7.17 -1.44 -12.94
N GLY A 67 7.79 -2.36 -12.20
CA GLY A 67 8.45 -2.07 -10.93
C GLY A 67 7.50 -2.07 -9.73
N LEU A 68 6.19 -2.16 -9.97
CA LEU A 68 5.21 -2.35 -8.92
C LEU A 68 5.02 -3.85 -8.67
N LEU A 69 5.53 -4.31 -7.52
CA LEU A 69 5.47 -5.72 -7.14
C LEU A 69 4.04 -6.15 -6.78
N GLY A 70 3.62 -7.29 -7.30
CA GLY A 70 2.32 -7.89 -7.00
C GLY A 70 2.44 -9.36 -6.66
N CYS A 71 1.82 -9.80 -5.56
CA CYS A 71 1.73 -11.22 -5.23
C CYS A 71 0.83 -11.95 -6.24
N GLN A 72 1.21 -13.17 -6.63
CA GLN A 72 0.43 -14.00 -7.56
C GLN A 72 -0.52 -14.97 -6.83
N SER A 73 -0.46 -15.05 -5.50
CA SER A 73 -1.34 -15.92 -4.72
C SER A 73 -2.74 -15.35 -4.62
N GLN A 74 -3.77 -16.13 -4.97
CA GLN A 74 -5.18 -15.74 -4.87
C GLN A 74 -5.55 -15.25 -3.46
N LYS A 75 -5.12 -15.98 -2.42
CA LYS A 75 -5.32 -15.62 -1.01
C LYS A 75 -4.84 -14.20 -0.67
N CYS A 76 -3.72 -13.78 -1.26
CA CYS A 76 -3.14 -12.45 -1.04
C CYS A 76 -3.80 -11.36 -1.89
N LEU A 77 -4.40 -11.72 -3.03
CA LEU A 77 -5.15 -10.77 -3.85
C LEU A 77 -6.50 -10.46 -3.20
N GLU A 78 -7.16 -11.49 -2.65
CA GLU A 78 -8.44 -11.36 -1.94
C GLU A 78 -8.32 -10.52 -0.67
N SER A 79 -7.20 -10.59 0.06
CA SER A 79 -6.96 -9.77 1.25
C SER A 79 -6.84 -8.27 0.96
N ILE A 80 -6.50 -7.87 -0.28
CA ILE A 80 -6.37 -6.45 -0.64
C ILE A 80 -7.74 -5.78 -0.83
N GLY A 81 -8.78 -6.57 -1.16
CA GLY A 81 -10.14 -6.08 -1.39
C GLY A 81 -10.99 -5.86 -0.12
N LYS A 82 -10.46 -6.18 1.08
CA LYS A 82 -11.22 -6.15 2.34
C LYS A 82 -11.00 -4.88 3.18
N ILE A 83 -10.59 -3.76 2.57
CA ILE A 83 -10.35 -2.49 3.29
C ILE A 83 -11.61 -1.59 3.25
N GLU A 84 -12.62 -1.93 2.47
CA GLU A 84 -13.91 -1.25 2.43
C GLU A 84 -14.99 -2.29 2.71
N ASP A 85 -15.55 -2.36 3.93
CA ASP A 85 -16.87 -2.95 4.24
C ASP A 85 -17.24 -2.91 5.75
N ASP A 86 -16.42 -2.32 6.64
CA ASP A 86 -16.79 -2.15 8.06
C ASP A 86 -17.16 -0.69 8.41
N LYS A 87 -18.24 -0.17 7.82
CA LYS A 87 -19.06 0.92 8.40
C LYS A 87 -20.52 0.74 7.98
N GLU A 88 -21.14 -0.29 8.54
CA GLU A 88 -22.60 -0.37 8.67
C GLU A 88 -23.03 0.74 9.64
N CYS A 89 -23.68 1.79 9.13
CA CYS A 89 -24.29 2.83 9.95
C CYS A 89 -25.68 2.35 10.36
N GLU A 90 -25.74 1.53 11.40
CA GLU A 90 -26.96 1.49 12.20
C GLU A 90 -27.05 2.80 12.98
N SER A 91 -28.04 3.61 12.63
CA SER A 91 -28.81 4.36 13.62
C SER A 91 -30.14 4.74 13.00
N GLU A 92 -31.15 3.92 13.29
CA GLU A 92 -32.53 4.36 13.35
C GLU A 92 -32.61 5.59 14.27
N ALA A 93 -33.17 6.68 13.77
CA ALA A 93 -33.62 7.80 14.58
C ALA A 93 -35.09 8.03 14.26
N GLU A 94 -35.90 7.37 15.07
CA GLU A 94 -37.32 7.56 15.23
C GLU A 94 -37.63 9.01 15.68
N ALA A 95 -38.69 9.58 15.11
CA ALA A 95 -39.51 10.69 15.58
C ALA A 95 -38.92 12.11 15.75
N ALA A 96 -39.42 13.05 14.94
CA ALA A 96 -40.02 14.29 15.46
C ALA A 96 -40.89 14.94 14.37
N ASP A 97 -42.18 14.61 14.44
CA ASP A 97 -43.32 15.43 14.03
C ASP A 97 -43.13 16.88 14.50
N TRP A 98 -43.10 17.83 13.56
CA TRP A 98 -43.24 19.26 13.83
C TRP A 98 -44.42 19.79 13.01
N GLY A 99 -45.62 19.47 13.48
CA GLY A 99 -46.78 20.33 13.22
C GLY A 99 -46.60 21.68 13.91
N SER A 100 -46.84 22.77 13.17
CA SER A 100 -47.42 24.05 13.61
C SER A 100 -47.43 25.02 12.43
N GLN A 101 -48.59 25.21 11.80
CA GLN A 101 -49.55 26.29 12.06
C GLN A 101 -49.25 27.55 11.23
N ASP A 102 -50.02 27.66 10.15
CA ASP A 102 -50.15 28.86 9.33
C ASP A 102 -50.83 29.96 10.12
N HIS A 103 -50.12 31.06 10.38
CA HIS A 103 -50.74 32.32 10.78
C HIS A 103 -50.94 33.17 9.53
N SER A 104 -52.12 33.07 8.92
CA SER A 104 -52.61 34.04 7.94
C SER A 104 -53.26 35.22 8.68
N SER A 105 -53.05 36.42 8.12
CA SER A 105 -53.46 37.75 8.64
C SER A 105 -54.95 37.94 8.84
#